data_AF-A0A2R4BKT6-F1
#
_entry.id   AF-A0A2R4BKT6-F1
#
_cell.length_a   1.000
_cell.length_b   1.000
_cell.length_c   1.000
_cell.angle_alpha   90.00
_cell.angle_beta   90.00
_cell.angle_gamma   90.00
#
_symmetry.space_group_name_H-M   'P 1'
#
loop_
_entity.id
_entity.type
_entity.pdbx_description
1 polymer ?
#
loop_
_entity_poly.entity_id
_entity_poly.type
_entity_poly.pdbx_seq_one_letter_code
_entity_poly.pdbx_strand_id
1 'polypeptide(L)'
;MSVPKYHELMRPLLDLIADGRARNLREASQELAERLALTDEDLAEILPSGHSRYLNRVGWAKSGLNKTGLIESCGRGLFRISEKGCAALPDLPFQLDRKYFETRGMGSWKAVASPDPDAPGISLGAEPDETLTPEEQIDETLAEIQEALEQEVLTQLRSINPASFERFVVRLLAAMGYGVGEVTGRSGDGGIDGVIYEDRLKLDRIYLQAKRWADAPVGGPDINGFLGALAKHGANRGVFVTTSRFTQDARRAVELPHLRLVLIDGEELARLAVEHNVGVSLKRRIELKRLDSDFFDDL
;
A
#
# COMPACT_ATOMS: atom_id res chain seq x y z
N MET A 1 -17.46 -4.56 -10.57
CA MET A 1 -18.16 -4.88 -9.29
C MET A 1 -17.04 -5.29 -8.37
N SER A 2 -16.87 -4.72 -7.17
CA SER A 2 -15.69 -5.06 -6.35
C SER A 2 -15.48 -6.57 -6.24
N VAL A 3 -14.24 -7.03 -6.41
CA VAL A 3 -13.88 -8.45 -6.34
C VAL A 3 -14.50 -9.08 -5.08
N PRO A 4 -15.23 -10.21 -5.18
CA PRO A 4 -15.83 -10.83 -4.01
C PRO A 4 -14.79 -11.21 -2.96
N LYS A 5 -15.19 -11.22 -1.71
CA LYS A 5 -14.31 -11.61 -0.60
C LYS A 5 -14.10 -13.12 -0.58
N TYR A 6 -13.03 -13.61 0.05
CA TYR A 6 -12.66 -15.03 -0.09
C TYR A 6 -13.75 -16.00 0.42
N HIS A 7 -14.46 -15.66 1.50
CA HIS A 7 -15.56 -16.46 2.05
C HIS A 7 -16.82 -16.44 1.16
N GLU A 8 -17.03 -15.37 0.39
CA GLU A 8 -18.11 -15.27 -0.60
C GLU A 8 -17.82 -16.14 -1.83
N LEU A 9 -16.54 -16.43 -2.11
CA LEU A 9 -16.11 -17.32 -3.19
C LEU A 9 -16.19 -18.80 -2.81
N MET A 10 -16.28 -19.15 -1.52
CA MET A 10 -16.28 -20.54 -1.06
C MET A 10 -17.48 -21.34 -1.58
N ARG A 11 -18.69 -20.78 -1.51
CA ARG A 11 -19.89 -21.46 -2.00
C ARG A 11 -19.92 -21.57 -3.54
N PRO A 12 -19.75 -20.47 -4.30
CA PRO A 12 -19.63 -20.55 -5.77
C PRO A 12 -18.56 -21.52 -6.25
N LEU A 13 -17.41 -21.60 -5.56
CA LEU A 13 -16.36 -22.56 -5.88
C LEU A 13 -16.80 -24.01 -5.62
N LEU A 14 -17.55 -24.28 -4.54
CA LEU A 14 -18.14 -25.60 -4.30
C LEU A 14 -19.18 -25.98 -5.35
N ASP A 15 -20.07 -25.06 -5.72
CA ASP A 15 -21.10 -25.28 -6.74
C ASP A 15 -20.47 -25.56 -8.11
N LEU A 16 -19.33 -24.92 -8.42
CA LEU A 16 -18.55 -25.15 -9.64
C LEU A 16 -18.03 -26.59 -9.75
N ILE A 17 -17.59 -27.18 -8.64
CA ILE A 17 -17.00 -28.53 -8.59
C ILE A 17 -17.99 -29.61 -8.14
N ALA A 18 -19.28 -29.28 -8.03
CA ALA A 18 -20.33 -30.20 -7.59
C ALA A 18 -20.52 -31.41 -8.54
N ASP A 19 -19.97 -31.34 -9.75
CA ASP A 19 -19.95 -32.44 -10.71
C ASP A 19 -18.97 -33.58 -10.36
N GLY A 20 -18.18 -33.42 -9.29
CA GLY A 20 -17.21 -34.42 -8.83
C GLY A 20 -15.95 -34.54 -9.70
N ARG A 21 -15.81 -33.72 -10.74
CA ARG A 21 -14.66 -33.77 -11.64
C ARG A 21 -13.45 -33.12 -10.97
N ALA A 22 -12.29 -33.75 -11.12
CA ALA A 22 -11.03 -33.16 -10.67
C ALA A 22 -10.66 -31.97 -11.56
N ARG A 23 -10.39 -30.81 -10.96
CA ARG A 23 -10.05 -29.56 -11.66
C ARG A 23 -8.79 -28.95 -11.06
N ASN A 24 -8.03 -28.21 -11.87
CA ASN A 24 -6.94 -27.38 -11.35
C ASN A 24 -7.46 -25.98 -10.97
N LEU A 25 -6.70 -25.27 -10.14
CA LEU A 25 -7.13 -23.97 -9.62
C LEU A 25 -7.24 -22.91 -10.73
N ARG A 26 -6.37 -22.96 -11.75
CA ARG A 26 -6.38 -21.99 -12.85
C ARG A 26 -7.67 -22.08 -13.66
N GLU A 27 -8.05 -23.28 -14.08
CA GLU A 27 -9.30 -23.52 -14.80
C GLU A 27 -10.52 -23.17 -13.96
N ALA A 28 -10.53 -23.59 -12.68
CA ALA A 28 -11.61 -23.28 -11.77
C ALA A 28 -11.77 -21.76 -11.55
N SER A 29 -10.66 -21.03 -11.39
CA SER A 29 -10.68 -19.57 -11.26
C SER A 29 -11.22 -18.88 -12.52
N GLN A 30 -10.85 -19.34 -13.71
CA GLN A 30 -11.34 -18.75 -14.96
C GLN A 30 -12.86 -18.94 -15.11
N GLU A 31 -13.36 -20.18 -14.94
CA GLU A 31 -14.78 -20.47 -15.05
C GLU A 31 -15.59 -19.77 -13.94
N LEU A 32 -15.01 -19.65 -12.74
CA LEU A 32 -15.64 -18.94 -11.64
C LEU A 32 -15.77 -17.44 -11.93
N ALA A 33 -14.76 -16.81 -12.53
CA ALA A 33 -14.82 -15.41 -12.92
C ALA A 33 -15.94 -15.15 -13.95
N GLU A 34 -16.09 -16.04 -14.93
CA GLU A 34 -17.16 -15.98 -15.93
C GLU A 34 -18.54 -16.14 -15.30
N ARG A 35 -18.71 -17.11 -14.39
CA ARG A 35 -19.99 -17.32 -13.68
C ARG A 35 -20.39 -16.14 -12.80
N LEU A 36 -19.42 -15.44 -12.23
CA LEU A 36 -19.63 -14.26 -11.38
C LEU A 36 -19.72 -12.95 -12.19
N ALA A 37 -19.55 -13.01 -13.51
CA ALA A 37 -19.53 -11.86 -14.41
C ALA A 37 -18.56 -10.75 -13.96
N LEU A 38 -17.35 -11.16 -13.53
CA LEU A 38 -16.29 -10.21 -13.16
C LEU A 38 -15.78 -9.46 -14.39
N THR A 39 -15.52 -8.17 -14.22
CA THR A 39 -15.01 -7.31 -15.31
C THR A 39 -13.48 -7.41 -15.42
N ASP A 40 -12.93 -6.96 -16.55
CA ASP A 40 -11.48 -6.87 -16.74
C ASP A 40 -10.81 -5.98 -15.69
N GLU A 41 -11.50 -4.93 -15.23
CA GLU A 41 -11.03 -4.06 -14.15
C GLU A 41 -10.95 -4.81 -12.82
N ASP A 42 -11.96 -5.64 -12.50
CA ASP A 42 -11.98 -6.46 -11.29
C ASP A 42 -10.86 -7.52 -11.32
N LEU A 43 -10.58 -8.11 -12.49
CA LEU A 43 -9.52 -9.11 -12.66
C LEU A 43 -8.11 -8.50 -12.66
N ALA A 44 -7.98 -7.23 -13.05
CA ALA A 44 -6.73 -6.48 -13.06
C ALA A 44 -6.32 -5.95 -11.67
N GLU A 45 -7.19 -6.08 -10.65
CA GLU A 45 -6.87 -5.63 -9.30
C GLU A 45 -5.69 -6.43 -8.70
N ILE A 46 -4.65 -5.71 -8.27
CA ILE A 46 -3.43 -6.28 -7.68
C ILE A 46 -3.28 -5.90 -6.20
N LEU A 47 -2.70 -6.82 -5.44
CA LEU A 47 -2.20 -6.57 -4.09
C LEU A 47 -0.88 -5.77 -4.16
N PRO A 48 -0.46 -5.11 -3.07
CA PRO A 48 0.87 -4.52 -2.94
C PRO A 48 2.02 -5.50 -3.26
N SER A 49 1.81 -6.80 -3.05
CA SER A 49 2.76 -7.86 -3.43
C SER A 49 2.91 -8.08 -4.95
N GLY A 50 2.06 -7.45 -5.77
CA GLY A 50 2.02 -7.58 -7.24
C GLY A 50 1.17 -8.74 -7.75
N HIS A 51 0.56 -9.53 -6.86
CA HIS A 51 -0.32 -10.63 -7.23
C HIS A 51 -1.76 -10.17 -7.49
N SER A 52 -2.49 -10.90 -8.32
CA SER A 52 -3.93 -10.65 -8.53
C SER A 52 -4.71 -10.90 -7.23
N ARG A 53 -5.49 -9.91 -6.80
CA ARG A 53 -6.34 -10.00 -5.60
C ARG A 53 -7.38 -11.09 -5.75
N TYR A 54 -8.02 -11.20 -6.93
CA TYR A 54 -9.00 -12.23 -7.23
C TYR A 54 -8.42 -13.64 -7.09
N LEU A 55 -7.28 -13.92 -7.76
CA LEU A 55 -6.66 -15.24 -7.70
C LEU A 55 -6.20 -15.60 -6.28
N ASN A 56 -5.67 -14.62 -5.52
CA ASN A 56 -5.33 -14.81 -4.12
C ASN A 56 -6.56 -15.25 -3.30
N ARG A 57 -7.68 -14.53 -3.42
CA ARG A 57 -8.92 -14.85 -2.70
C ARG A 57 -9.51 -16.21 -3.09
N VAL A 58 -9.46 -16.60 -4.37
CA VAL A 58 -9.86 -17.95 -4.81
C VAL A 58 -8.96 -19.03 -4.18
N GLY A 59 -7.65 -18.79 -4.10
CA GLY A 59 -6.70 -19.67 -3.42
C GLY A 59 -7.04 -19.86 -1.93
N TRP A 60 -7.39 -18.78 -1.24
CA TRP A 60 -7.84 -18.83 0.16
C TRP A 60 -9.18 -19.55 0.34
N ALA A 61 -10.14 -19.32 -0.55
CA ALA A 61 -11.42 -20.04 -0.56
C ALA A 61 -11.18 -21.55 -0.69
N LYS A 62 -10.34 -21.97 -1.65
CA LYS A 62 -9.94 -23.37 -1.84
C LYS A 62 -9.25 -23.94 -0.60
N SER A 63 -8.30 -23.21 -0.02
CA SER A 63 -7.59 -23.62 1.20
C SER A 63 -8.55 -23.82 2.39
N GLY A 64 -9.51 -22.90 2.57
CA GLY A 64 -10.53 -23.00 3.60
C GLY A 64 -11.42 -24.22 3.43
N LEU A 65 -11.92 -24.47 2.21
CA LEU A 65 -12.74 -25.65 1.89
C LEU A 65 -11.98 -26.97 2.12
N ASN A 66 -10.68 -26.99 1.85
CA ASN A 66 -9.85 -28.18 2.06
C ASN A 66 -9.68 -28.46 3.56
N LYS A 67 -9.48 -27.41 4.38
CA LYS A 67 -9.36 -27.53 5.86
C LYS A 67 -10.65 -28.00 6.54
N THR A 68 -11.81 -27.74 5.95
CA THR A 68 -13.11 -28.21 6.47
C THR A 68 -13.46 -29.63 5.99
N GLY A 69 -12.68 -30.16 5.05
CA GLY A 69 -12.87 -31.48 4.43
C GLY A 69 -14.02 -31.53 3.42
N LEU A 70 -14.51 -30.37 2.95
CA LEU A 70 -15.56 -30.31 1.93
C LEU A 70 -15.02 -30.55 0.51
N ILE A 71 -13.73 -30.33 0.31
CA ILE A 71 -13.01 -30.72 -0.89
C ILE A 71 -11.81 -31.58 -0.52
N GLU A 72 -11.31 -32.33 -1.49
CA GLU A 72 -10.12 -33.15 -1.37
C GLU A 72 -9.16 -32.89 -2.53
N SER A 73 -7.87 -33.12 -2.28
CA SER A 73 -6.82 -32.99 -3.30
C SER A 73 -6.66 -34.31 -4.06
N CYS A 74 -6.62 -34.26 -5.39
CA CYS A 74 -6.61 -35.43 -6.28
C CYS A 74 -5.27 -35.63 -7.00
N GLY A 75 -4.15 -35.36 -6.34
CA GLY A 75 -2.83 -35.34 -6.95
C GLY A 75 -2.42 -33.95 -7.48
N ARG A 76 -1.51 -33.91 -8.45
CA ARG A 76 -0.80 -32.72 -8.97
C ARG A 76 -1.70 -31.49 -9.19
N GLY A 77 -1.83 -30.62 -8.18
CA GLY A 77 -2.61 -29.38 -8.24
C GLY A 77 -4.12 -29.53 -8.45
N LEU A 78 -4.63 -30.76 -8.50
CA LEU A 78 -6.04 -31.06 -8.76
C LEU A 78 -6.83 -31.17 -7.45
N PHE A 79 -8.09 -30.75 -7.50
CA PHE A 79 -9.03 -30.91 -6.40
C PHE A 79 -10.44 -31.23 -6.91
N ARG A 80 -11.25 -31.85 -6.07
CA ARG A 80 -12.68 -32.11 -6.32
C ARG A 80 -13.47 -32.04 -5.01
N ILE A 81 -14.79 -31.97 -5.11
CA ILE A 81 -15.67 -32.08 -3.94
C ILE A 81 -15.55 -33.46 -3.29
N SER A 82 -15.49 -33.51 -1.96
CA SER A 82 -15.43 -34.77 -1.21
C SER A 82 -16.84 -35.37 -1.04
N GLU A 83 -16.94 -36.63 -0.61
CA GLU A 83 -18.24 -37.24 -0.26
C GLU A 83 -18.98 -36.42 0.80
N LYS A 84 -18.23 -35.94 1.82
CA LYS A 84 -18.75 -35.02 2.84
C LYS A 84 -19.25 -33.71 2.23
N GLY A 85 -18.50 -33.15 1.28
CA GLY A 85 -18.88 -31.95 0.54
C GLY A 85 -20.20 -32.13 -0.21
N CYS A 86 -20.33 -33.23 -0.97
CA CYS A 86 -21.55 -33.56 -1.71
C CYS A 86 -22.76 -33.70 -0.79
N ALA A 87 -22.60 -34.39 0.35
CA ALA A 87 -23.67 -34.57 1.31
C ALA A 87 -24.11 -33.24 1.97
N ALA A 88 -23.15 -32.33 2.22
CA ALA A 88 -23.43 -31.05 2.88
C ALA A 88 -23.98 -29.98 1.92
N LEU A 89 -23.62 -30.01 0.64
CA LEU A 89 -23.89 -28.95 -0.34
C LEU A 89 -25.33 -28.43 -0.38
N PRO A 90 -26.39 -29.27 -0.30
CA PRO A 90 -27.78 -28.79 -0.31
C PRO A 90 -28.13 -27.89 0.87
N ASP A 91 -27.52 -28.14 2.04
CA ASP A 91 -27.84 -27.48 3.31
C ASP A 91 -26.85 -26.36 3.67
N LEU A 92 -25.84 -26.13 2.83
CA LEU A 92 -24.89 -25.04 3.03
C LEU A 92 -25.59 -23.69 2.75
N PRO A 93 -25.30 -22.64 3.53
CA PRO A 93 -25.71 -21.27 3.19
C PRO A 93 -24.90 -20.72 2.01
N PHE A 94 -25.32 -19.56 1.52
CA PHE A 94 -24.59 -18.83 0.47
C PHE A 94 -23.26 -18.26 0.99
N GLN A 95 -23.23 -17.76 2.22
CA GLN A 95 -22.01 -17.28 2.87
C GLN A 95 -21.43 -18.37 3.77
N LEU A 96 -20.19 -18.79 3.48
CA LEU A 96 -19.46 -19.78 4.25
C LEU A 96 -18.27 -19.10 4.91
N ASP A 97 -18.52 -18.44 6.05
CA ASP A 97 -17.48 -17.81 6.85
C ASP A 97 -16.85 -18.78 7.86
N ARG A 98 -15.79 -18.33 8.52
CA ARG A 98 -15.08 -19.12 9.52
C ARG A 98 -16.00 -19.48 10.69
N LYS A 99 -16.80 -18.52 11.16
CA LYS A 99 -17.79 -18.70 12.23
C LYS A 99 -18.80 -19.81 11.93
N TYR A 100 -19.29 -19.92 10.70
CA TYR A 100 -20.18 -21.00 10.26
C TYR A 100 -19.52 -22.37 10.43
N PHE A 101 -18.25 -22.50 10.03
CA PHE A 101 -17.51 -23.76 10.16
C PHE A 101 -17.22 -24.12 11.62
N GLU A 102 -16.84 -23.14 12.44
CA GLU A 102 -16.54 -23.35 13.85
C GLU A 102 -17.79 -23.76 14.66
N THR A 103 -18.92 -23.08 14.45
CA THR A 103 -20.19 -23.38 15.14
C THR A 103 -20.76 -24.77 14.81
N ARG A 104 -20.43 -25.32 13.63
CA ARG A 104 -20.86 -26.65 13.18
C ARG A 104 -19.84 -27.76 13.49
N GLY A 105 -18.71 -27.43 14.12
CA GLY A 105 -17.59 -28.37 14.32
C GLY A 105 -16.98 -28.87 13.00
N MET A 106 -17.22 -28.15 11.90
CA MET A 106 -16.78 -28.51 10.55
C MET A 106 -15.45 -27.85 10.22
N GLY A 107 -14.38 -28.33 10.82
CA GLY A 107 -13.01 -27.92 10.48
C GLY A 107 -12.14 -27.73 11.71
N SER A 108 -10.92 -28.25 11.64
CA SER A 108 -9.88 -27.88 12.60
C SER A 108 -9.24 -26.56 12.14
N TRP A 109 -9.98 -25.46 12.25
CA TRP A 109 -9.36 -24.15 12.38
C TRP A 109 -8.84 -24.03 13.82
N LYS A 110 -8.02 -24.99 14.27
CA LYS A 110 -7.35 -24.81 15.55
C LYS A 110 -6.54 -23.55 15.41
N ALA A 111 -6.99 -22.50 16.10
CA ALA A 111 -6.17 -21.37 16.47
C ALA A 111 -4.80 -21.94 16.83
N VAL A 112 -3.77 -21.52 16.09
CA VAL A 112 -2.41 -21.71 16.54
C VAL A 112 -2.40 -21.19 17.97
N ALA A 113 -2.12 -22.10 18.90
CA ALA A 113 -2.13 -21.97 20.36
C ALA A 113 -2.49 -20.58 20.90
N SER A 114 -3.57 -20.49 21.69
CA SER A 114 -3.82 -19.37 22.59
C SER A 114 -2.51 -18.97 23.27
N PRO A 115 -2.10 -17.68 23.22
CA PRO A 115 -0.94 -17.24 23.97
C PRO A 115 -1.21 -17.44 25.47
N ASP A 116 -0.14 -17.79 26.16
CA ASP A 116 -0.04 -17.92 27.61
C ASP A 116 -0.79 -16.78 28.34
N PRO A 117 -1.73 -17.06 29.26
CA PRO A 117 -2.51 -16.04 29.96
C PRO A 117 -1.66 -15.07 30.82
N ASP A 118 -0.38 -15.38 31.04
CA ASP A 118 0.56 -14.52 31.78
C ASP A 118 1.46 -13.63 30.88
N ALA A 119 1.28 -13.63 29.56
CA ALA A 119 1.95 -12.65 28.70
C ALA A 119 1.29 -11.26 28.90
N PRO A 120 2.05 -10.18 29.16
CA PRO A 120 1.50 -8.84 29.34
C PRO A 120 0.73 -8.43 28.08
N GLY A 121 -0.60 -8.49 28.18
CA GLY A 121 -1.52 -8.33 27.08
C GLY A 121 -1.55 -6.89 26.57
N ILE A 122 -1.05 -6.70 25.35
CA ILE A 122 -1.56 -5.64 24.50
C ILE A 122 -2.89 -6.19 23.96
N SER A 123 -4.00 -5.74 24.52
CA SER A 123 -5.32 -5.97 23.94
C SER A 123 -5.42 -5.14 22.66
N LEU A 124 -5.01 -5.71 21.53
CA LEU A 124 -5.40 -5.22 20.21
C LEU A 124 -6.87 -5.64 20.02
N GLY A 125 -7.77 -4.76 20.42
CA GLY A 125 -9.23 -4.95 20.42
C GLY A 125 -9.88 -4.89 19.03
N ALA A 126 -9.25 -5.43 18.00
CA ALA A 126 -9.91 -5.70 16.73
C ALA A 126 -10.03 -7.22 16.58
N GLU A 127 -11.25 -7.75 16.59
CA GLU A 127 -11.42 -9.09 16.01
C GLU A 127 -10.91 -9.02 14.57
N PRO A 128 -10.09 -10.00 14.13
CA PRO A 128 -9.58 -9.98 12.76
C PRO A 128 -10.77 -9.88 11.81
N ASP A 129 -10.73 -8.95 10.87
CA ASP A 129 -11.78 -8.87 9.85
C ASP A 129 -11.74 -10.18 9.05
N GLU A 130 -12.65 -11.10 9.40
CA GLU A 130 -12.75 -12.44 8.81
C GLU A 130 -13.03 -12.40 7.30
N THR A 131 -13.32 -11.21 6.78
CA THR A 131 -13.64 -10.99 5.40
C THR A 131 -12.40 -10.80 4.51
N LEU A 132 -11.26 -10.45 5.11
CA LEU A 132 -9.98 -10.27 4.44
C LEU A 132 -9.12 -11.53 4.53
N THR A 133 -8.30 -11.76 3.51
CA THR A 133 -7.24 -12.76 3.60
C THR A 133 -6.16 -12.27 4.57
N PRO A 134 -5.39 -13.17 5.23
CA PRO A 134 -4.30 -12.76 6.10
C PRO A 134 -3.25 -11.86 5.44
N GLU A 135 -3.01 -11.99 4.13
CA GLU A 135 -2.10 -11.10 3.39
C GLU A 135 -2.69 -9.69 3.29
N GLU A 136 -3.98 -9.57 2.95
CA GLU A 136 -4.67 -8.27 2.91
C GLU A 136 -4.71 -7.60 4.30
N GLN A 137 -4.91 -8.37 5.37
CA GLN A 137 -4.85 -7.84 6.74
C GLN A 137 -3.46 -7.29 7.08
N ILE A 138 -2.40 -7.97 6.66
CA ILE A 138 -1.02 -7.48 6.83
C ILE A 138 -0.82 -6.19 6.04
N ASP A 139 -1.26 -6.14 4.79
CA ASP A 139 -1.12 -4.96 3.93
C ASP A 139 -1.84 -3.74 4.50
N GLU A 140 -3.08 -3.90 4.98
CA GLU A 140 -3.82 -2.82 5.64
C GLU A 140 -3.14 -2.38 6.93
N THR A 141 -2.72 -3.31 7.78
CA THR A 141 -2.00 -2.99 9.01
C THR A 141 -0.68 -2.25 8.72
N LEU A 142 0.03 -2.63 7.67
CA LEU A 142 1.26 -1.96 7.25
C LEU A 142 0.98 -0.55 6.74
N ALA A 143 -0.10 -0.35 5.97
CA ALA A 143 -0.54 0.96 5.51
C ALA A 143 -0.88 1.89 6.69
N GLU A 144 -1.62 1.38 7.70
CA GLU A 144 -1.94 2.14 8.92
C GLU A 144 -0.69 2.53 9.71
N ILE A 145 0.26 1.59 9.88
CA ILE A 145 1.54 1.86 10.55
C ILE A 145 2.34 2.91 9.78
N GLN A 146 2.34 2.83 8.44
CA GLN A 146 3.03 3.79 7.60
C GLN A 146 2.40 5.18 7.68
N GLU A 147 1.07 5.28 7.59
CA GLU A 147 0.34 6.55 7.73
C GLU A 147 0.61 7.19 9.09
N ALA A 148 0.56 6.42 10.18
CA ALA A 148 0.90 6.91 11.52
C ALA A 148 2.34 7.45 11.58
N LEU A 149 3.30 6.75 10.98
CA LEU A 149 4.70 7.20 10.90
C LEU A 149 4.84 8.49 10.08
N GLU A 150 4.15 8.60 8.94
CA GLU A 150 4.15 9.81 8.11
C GLU A 150 3.60 11.02 8.92
N GLN A 151 2.53 10.84 9.69
CA GLN A 151 2.00 11.89 10.57
C GLN A 151 2.98 12.27 11.71
N GLU A 152 3.68 11.29 12.29
CA GLU A 152 4.73 11.55 13.28
C GLU A 152 5.88 12.37 12.66
N VAL A 153 6.35 11.98 11.47
CA VAL A 153 7.40 12.71 10.72
C VAL A 153 6.97 14.14 10.44
N LEU A 154 5.76 14.35 9.91
CA LEU A 154 5.24 15.69 9.63
C LEU A 154 5.16 16.57 10.89
N THR A 155 4.73 15.98 12.00
CA THR A 155 4.68 16.66 13.31
C THR A 155 6.08 17.09 13.75
N GLN A 156 7.08 16.24 13.60
CA GLN A 156 8.47 16.59 13.90
C GLN A 156 9.02 17.68 12.96
N LEU A 157 8.71 17.63 11.66
CA LEU A 157 9.14 18.66 10.70
C LEU A 157 8.54 20.04 11.01
N ARG A 158 7.33 20.10 11.57
CA ARG A 158 6.73 21.35 12.04
C ARG A 158 7.41 21.92 13.29
N SER A 159 8.01 21.06 14.14
CA SER A 159 8.63 21.47 15.41
C SER A 159 10.06 21.98 15.27
N ILE A 160 10.83 21.48 14.29
CA ILE A 160 12.22 21.90 14.05
C ILE A 160 12.31 23.34 13.53
N ASN A 161 13.41 24.04 13.81
CA ASN A 161 13.61 25.42 13.34
C ASN A 161 13.69 25.54 11.80
N PRO A 162 13.41 26.72 11.20
CA PRO A 162 13.40 26.92 9.75
C PRO A 162 14.67 26.46 9.03
N ALA A 163 15.85 26.84 9.52
CA ALA A 163 17.13 26.45 8.90
C ALA A 163 17.37 24.92 8.93
N SER A 164 16.86 24.23 9.96
CA SER A 164 16.90 22.76 10.01
C SER A 164 15.92 22.14 9.01
N PHE A 165 14.76 22.76 8.79
CA PHE A 165 13.79 22.32 7.79
C PHE A 165 14.35 22.46 6.36
N GLU A 166 14.99 23.58 6.05
CA GLU A 166 15.68 23.79 4.76
C GLU A 166 16.72 22.70 4.50
N ARG A 167 17.59 22.42 5.49
CA ARG A 167 18.57 21.32 5.43
C ARG A 167 17.91 19.96 5.23
N PHE A 168 16.78 19.72 5.88
CA PHE A 168 16.02 18.47 5.72
C PHE A 168 15.53 18.31 4.28
N VAL A 169 14.91 19.34 3.70
CA VAL A 169 14.40 19.32 2.32
C VAL A 169 15.52 19.06 1.31
N VAL A 170 16.66 19.74 1.46
CA VAL A 170 17.84 19.51 0.61
C VAL A 170 18.34 18.07 0.73
N ARG A 171 18.40 17.52 1.95
CA ARG A 171 18.82 16.13 2.19
C ARG A 171 17.83 15.13 1.58
N LEU A 172 16.54 15.40 1.67
CA LEU A 172 15.49 14.55 1.10
C LEU A 172 15.64 14.45 -0.41
N LEU A 173 15.71 15.58 -1.10
CA LEU A 173 15.85 15.59 -2.56
C LEU A 173 17.18 14.98 -3.03
N ALA A 174 18.26 15.10 -2.25
CA ALA A 174 19.50 14.38 -2.51
C ALA A 174 19.31 12.84 -2.36
N ALA A 175 18.60 12.39 -1.34
CA ALA A 175 18.27 10.97 -1.12
C ALA A 175 17.33 10.40 -2.20
N MET A 176 16.49 11.25 -2.81
CA MET A 176 15.68 10.93 -3.99
C MET A 176 16.50 10.82 -5.28
N GLY A 177 17.77 11.22 -5.27
CA GLY A 177 18.68 11.09 -6.41
C GLY A 177 18.78 12.33 -7.33
N TYR A 178 18.24 13.49 -6.94
CA TYR A 178 18.31 14.72 -7.74
C TYR A 178 19.70 15.39 -7.78
N GLY A 179 20.69 14.85 -7.06
CA GLY A 179 22.07 15.33 -7.12
C GLY A 179 22.58 15.93 -5.79
N VAL A 180 23.53 16.86 -5.89
CA VAL A 180 24.20 17.45 -4.71
C VAL A 180 23.51 18.75 -4.35
N GLY A 181 22.94 18.79 -3.15
CA GLY A 181 22.23 19.95 -2.63
C GLY A 181 23.08 20.86 -1.74
N GLU A 182 22.93 22.17 -1.91
CA GLU A 182 23.54 23.21 -1.07
C GLU A 182 22.44 24.12 -0.51
N VAL A 183 22.48 24.40 0.80
CA VAL A 183 21.57 25.37 1.44
C VAL A 183 22.10 26.78 1.21
N THR A 184 21.25 27.70 0.78
CA THR A 184 21.63 29.09 0.51
C THR A 184 21.41 29.95 1.75
N GLY A 185 22.47 30.21 2.52
CA GLY A 185 22.39 31.05 3.73
C GLY A 185 22.30 32.56 3.47
N ARG A 186 21.94 33.02 2.27
CA ARG A 186 21.96 34.45 1.90
C ARG A 186 20.56 35.04 1.99
N SER A 187 20.25 35.69 3.11
CA SER A 187 19.06 36.54 3.21
C SER A 187 19.10 37.64 2.14
N GLY A 188 18.18 37.60 1.16
CA GLY A 188 18.02 38.67 0.15
C GLY A 188 17.76 38.21 -1.30
N ASP A 189 17.72 36.91 -1.57
CA ASP A 189 17.48 36.33 -2.91
C ASP A 189 15.99 36.20 -3.30
N GLY A 190 15.08 36.76 -2.49
CA GLY A 190 13.65 36.76 -2.79
C GLY A 190 12.93 35.45 -2.46
N GLY A 191 13.54 34.59 -1.63
CA GLY A 191 12.90 33.39 -1.09
C GLY A 191 13.44 32.08 -1.64
N ILE A 192 14.72 32.03 -2.02
CA ILE A 192 15.40 30.79 -2.39
C ILE A 192 16.12 30.27 -1.14
N ASP A 193 15.68 29.12 -0.66
CA ASP A 193 16.22 28.52 0.56
C ASP A 193 17.28 27.44 0.26
N GLY A 194 17.38 26.98 -0.99
CA GLY A 194 18.42 26.06 -1.42
C GLY A 194 18.53 25.88 -2.93
N VAL A 195 19.62 25.24 -3.36
CA VAL A 195 19.87 24.87 -4.75
C VAL A 195 20.38 23.45 -4.82
N ILE A 196 19.83 22.65 -5.73
CA ILE A 196 20.34 21.32 -6.07
C ILE A 196 21.00 21.36 -7.43
N TYR A 197 22.19 20.77 -7.50
CA TYR A 197 22.93 20.59 -8.72
C TYR A 197 22.80 19.13 -9.17
N GLU A 198 22.15 18.91 -10.31
CA GLU A 198 21.96 17.57 -10.87
C GLU A 198 23.27 16.98 -11.41
N ASP A 199 24.23 17.86 -11.74
CA ASP A 199 25.52 17.48 -12.28
C ASP A 199 26.69 18.08 -11.47
N ARG A 200 27.86 17.44 -11.59
CA ARG A 200 29.09 17.85 -10.88
C ARG A 200 29.66 19.20 -11.35
N LEU A 201 29.36 19.61 -12.58
CA LEU A 201 29.79 20.87 -13.16
C LEU A 201 28.84 22.03 -12.81
N LYS A 202 27.73 21.75 -12.10
CA LYS A 202 26.75 22.73 -11.60
C LYS A 202 26.07 23.54 -12.71
N LEU A 203 25.91 22.92 -13.88
CA LEU A 203 25.27 23.52 -15.05
C LEU A 203 23.75 23.48 -14.91
N ASP A 204 23.23 22.38 -14.36
CA ASP A 204 21.83 22.12 -14.15
C ASP A 204 21.44 22.37 -12.69
N ARG A 205 20.51 23.30 -12.48
CA ARG A 205 20.11 23.79 -11.16
C ARG A 205 18.63 23.65 -10.93
N ILE A 206 18.26 23.13 -9.77
CA ILE A 206 16.90 23.12 -9.25
C ILE A 206 16.89 24.03 -8.03
N TYR A 207 16.10 25.09 -8.10
CA TYR A 207 15.96 26.04 -7.00
C TYR A 207 14.86 25.60 -6.04
N LEU A 208 15.09 25.79 -4.74
CA LEU A 208 14.20 25.32 -3.71
C LEU A 208 13.68 26.47 -2.86
N GLN A 209 12.41 26.39 -2.50
CA GLN A 209 11.83 27.18 -1.42
C GLN A 209 11.16 26.24 -0.43
N ALA A 210 11.43 26.43 0.86
CA ALA A 210 10.98 25.58 1.95
C ALA A 210 10.26 26.42 3.02
N LYS A 211 8.92 26.34 3.06
CA LYS A 211 8.09 27.07 4.02
C LYS A 211 7.56 26.15 5.13
N ARG A 212 8.11 26.31 6.33
CA ARG A 212 7.62 25.65 7.54
C ARG A 212 6.42 26.40 8.12
N TRP A 213 5.21 25.97 7.77
CA TRP A 213 3.94 26.49 8.31
C TRP A 213 3.15 25.39 9.01
N ALA A 214 2.48 25.72 10.12
CA ALA A 214 1.63 24.78 10.83
C ALA A 214 0.32 24.56 10.06
N ASP A 215 -0.60 25.54 10.11
CA ASP A 215 -1.98 25.33 9.62
C ASP A 215 -2.41 26.28 8.51
N ALA A 216 -1.67 27.35 8.26
CA ALA A 216 -1.98 28.29 7.18
C ALA A 216 -1.65 27.65 5.82
N PRO A 217 -2.59 27.60 4.87
CA PRO A 217 -2.31 27.08 3.54
C PRO A 217 -1.44 28.05 2.73
N VAL A 218 -0.55 27.52 1.88
CA VAL A 218 0.27 28.30 0.95
C VAL A 218 -0.58 28.75 -0.23
N GLY A 219 -0.63 30.05 -0.47
CA GLY A 219 -1.46 30.69 -1.48
C GLY A 219 -0.71 31.12 -2.73
N GLY A 220 -1.46 31.58 -3.73
CA GLY A 220 -0.89 32.13 -4.97
C GLY A 220 0.16 33.23 -4.77
N PRO A 221 0.04 34.17 -3.79
CA PRO A 221 1.07 35.19 -3.55
C PRO A 221 2.45 34.62 -3.22
N ASP A 222 2.53 33.55 -2.42
CA ASP A 222 3.80 32.91 -2.08
C ASP A 222 4.44 32.26 -3.31
N ILE A 223 3.64 31.54 -4.10
CA ILE A 223 4.07 30.92 -5.35
C ILE A 223 4.56 31.98 -6.33
N ASN A 224 3.81 33.08 -6.51
CA ASN A 224 4.19 34.18 -7.37
C ASN A 224 5.49 34.86 -6.93
N GLY A 225 5.71 34.98 -5.61
CA GLY A 225 6.98 35.43 -5.05
C GLY A 225 8.14 34.55 -5.48
N PHE A 226 7.97 33.22 -5.39
CA PHE A 226 8.97 32.25 -5.83
C PHE A 226 9.23 32.32 -7.33
N LEU A 227 8.18 32.38 -8.15
CA LEU A 227 8.28 32.53 -9.60
C LEU A 227 9.11 33.78 -9.98
N GLY A 228 8.90 34.88 -9.26
CA GLY A 228 9.69 36.10 -9.42
C GLY A 228 11.18 35.91 -9.07
N ALA A 229 11.48 35.13 -8.03
CA ALA A 229 12.86 34.77 -7.68
C ALA A 229 13.51 33.88 -8.76
N LEU A 230 12.80 32.86 -9.25
CA LEU A 230 13.27 31.99 -10.34
C LEU A 230 13.61 32.80 -11.59
N ALA A 231 12.74 33.74 -11.98
CA ALA A 231 12.95 34.59 -13.14
C ALA A 231 14.21 35.47 -13.01
N LYS A 232 14.48 36.03 -11.82
CA LYS A 232 15.70 36.81 -11.55
C LYS A 232 16.98 35.99 -11.72
N HIS A 233 16.91 34.69 -11.45
CA HIS A 233 18.04 33.77 -11.59
C HIS A 233 18.09 33.08 -12.96
N GLY A 234 17.17 33.39 -13.89
CA GLY A 234 17.07 32.71 -15.18
C GLY A 234 16.76 31.21 -15.05
N ALA A 235 16.16 30.80 -13.93
CA ALA A 235 15.88 29.41 -13.64
C ALA A 235 14.59 28.96 -14.33
N ASN A 236 14.62 27.76 -14.91
CA ASN A 236 13.46 27.12 -15.54
C ASN A 236 12.90 25.94 -14.72
N ARG A 237 13.53 25.62 -13.58
CA ARG A 237 13.14 24.53 -12.68
C ARG A 237 13.15 24.97 -11.23
N GLY A 238 12.12 24.58 -10.49
CA GLY A 238 12.05 24.81 -9.06
C GLY A 238 11.17 23.80 -8.33
N VAL A 239 11.38 23.70 -7.02
CA VAL A 239 10.52 22.93 -6.12
C VAL A 239 10.14 23.81 -4.95
N PHE A 240 8.84 23.90 -4.69
CA PHE A 240 8.31 24.59 -3.52
C PHE A 240 7.80 23.55 -2.53
N VAL A 241 8.35 23.56 -1.33
CA VAL A 241 8.06 22.58 -0.28
C VAL A 241 7.42 23.27 0.91
N THR A 242 6.38 22.68 1.49
CA THR A 242 5.77 23.18 2.72
C THR A 242 5.36 22.04 3.66
N THR A 243 5.34 22.31 4.97
CA THR A 243 4.74 21.41 5.98
C THR A 243 3.21 21.57 6.11
N SER A 244 2.61 22.45 5.32
CA SER A 244 1.15 22.65 5.26
C SER A 244 0.59 22.18 3.91
N ARG A 245 -0.53 22.75 3.46
CA ARG A 245 -1.22 22.42 2.20
C ARG A 245 -1.20 23.61 1.24
N PHE A 246 -1.26 23.34 -0.07
CA PHE A 246 -1.46 24.39 -1.07
C PHE A 246 -2.94 24.68 -1.30
N THR A 247 -3.29 25.93 -1.56
CA THR A 247 -4.62 26.29 -2.07
C THR A 247 -4.78 25.85 -3.53
N GLN A 248 -6.02 25.79 -4.02
CA GLN A 248 -6.28 25.48 -5.42
C GLN A 248 -5.66 26.53 -6.36
N ASP A 249 -5.69 27.81 -5.96
CA ASP A 249 -5.05 28.89 -6.73
C ASP A 249 -3.53 28.74 -6.79
N ALA A 250 -2.89 28.31 -5.70
CA ALA A 250 -1.46 28.00 -5.70
C ALA A 250 -1.12 26.86 -6.67
N ARG A 251 -1.94 25.79 -6.71
CA ARG A 251 -1.75 24.69 -7.66
C ARG A 251 -1.95 25.12 -9.12
N ARG A 252 -2.88 26.03 -9.41
CA ARG A 252 -3.07 26.57 -10.77
C ARG A 252 -1.93 27.50 -11.20
N ALA A 253 -1.29 28.19 -10.26
CA ALA A 253 -0.22 29.15 -10.56
C ALA A 253 1.05 28.51 -11.14
N VAL A 254 1.21 27.18 -11.05
CA VAL A 254 2.41 26.47 -11.51
C VAL A 254 2.26 25.79 -12.89
N GLU A 255 1.08 25.88 -13.52
CA GLU A 255 0.81 25.34 -14.85
C GLU A 255 1.36 26.27 -15.96
N LEU A 256 2.69 26.35 -16.07
CA LEU A 256 3.38 27.27 -16.98
C LEU A 256 4.15 26.51 -18.08
N PRO A 257 4.07 26.93 -19.36
CA PRO A 257 4.65 26.19 -20.50
C PRO A 257 6.18 26.19 -20.56
N HIS A 258 6.85 27.15 -19.91
CA HIS A 258 8.31 27.35 -20.00
C HIS A 258 9.04 27.16 -18.67
N LEU A 259 8.32 26.77 -17.61
CA LEU A 259 8.86 26.62 -16.27
C LEU A 259 8.29 25.34 -15.65
N ARG A 260 9.16 24.49 -15.11
CA ARG A 260 8.75 23.31 -14.33
C ARG A 260 8.86 23.62 -12.85
N LEU A 261 7.73 23.89 -12.21
CA LEU A 261 7.64 24.10 -10.77
C LEU A 261 6.84 22.96 -10.14
N VAL A 262 7.48 22.22 -9.24
CA VAL A 262 6.84 21.14 -8.47
C VAL A 262 6.45 21.67 -7.10
N LEU A 263 5.24 21.33 -6.64
CA LEU A 263 4.74 21.65 -5.31
C LEU A 263 4.73 20.36 -4.48
N ILE A 264 5.37 20.38 -3.32
CA ILE A 264 5.38 19.26 -2.36
C ILE A 264 4.75 19.75 -1.06
N ASP A 265 3.57 19.24 -0.73
CA ASP A 265 2.87 19.59 0.51
C ASP A 265 3.29 18.69 1.68
N GLY A 266 2.73 18.94 2.87
CA GLY A 266 3.17 18.29 4.09
C GLY A 266 2.97 16.77 4.09
N GLU A 267 1.87 16.28 3.51
CA GLU A 267 1.58 14.86 3.44
C GLU A 267 2.54 14.17 2.45
N GLU A 268 2.71 14.75 1.26
CA GLU A 268 3.65 14.25 0.27
C GLU A 268 5.10 14.28 0.79
N LEU A 269 5.48 15.35 1.49
CA LEU A 269 6.80 15.50 2.09
C LEU A 269 7.10 14.38 3.10
N ALA A 270 6.13 14.04 3.95
CA ALA A 270 6.28 12.99 4.95
C ALA A 270 6.37 11.61 4.30
N ARG A 271 5.52 11.33 3.31
CA ARG A 271 5.59 10.10 2.51
C ARG A 271 6.95 9.92 1.86
N LEU A 272 7.44 10.94 1.16
CA LEU A 272 8.75 10.93 0.52
C LEU A 272 9.88 10.73 1.54
N ALA A 273 9.77 11.35 2.72
CA ALA A 273 10.74 11.16 3.79
C ALA A 273 10.81 9.70 4.26
N VAL A 274 9.67 9.04 4.44
CA VAL A 274 9.60 7.62 4.80
C VAL A 274 10.14 6.74 3.68
N GLU A 275 9.68 6.94 2.44
CA GLU A 275 10.07 6.18 1.25
C GLU A 275 11.59 6.21 1.02
N HIS A 276 12.20 7.39 1.16
CA HIS A 276 13.63 7.58 0.94
C HIS A 276 14.49 7.45 2.21
N ASN A 277 13.91 6.93 3.30
CA ASN A 277 14.61 6.67 4.57
C ASN A 277 15.29 7.91 5.18
N VAL A 278 14.64 9.09 5.09
CA VAL A 278 15.15 10.36 5.62
C VAL A 278 14.39 10.75 6.88
N GLY A 279 15.10 10.83 8.00
CA GLY A 279 14.47 11.13 9.30
C GLY A 279 13.79 9.94 9.97
N VAL A 280 13.84 8.76 9.35
CA VAL A 280 13.33 7.50 9.88
C VAL A 280 14.43 6.43 9.92
N SER A 281 14.18 5.32 10.63
CA SER A 281 15.12 4.20 10.71
C SER A 281 14.38 2.87 10.71
N LEU A 282 15.04 1.84 10.15
CA LEU A 282 14.47 0.49 10.09
C LEU A 282 14.32 -0.09 11.50
N LYS A 283 13.08 -0.36 11.91
CA LYS A 283 12.76 -0.98 13.21
C LYS A 283 12.78 -2.51 13.16
N ARG A 284 12.19 -3.12 12.12
CA ARG A 284 12.10 -4.58 11.93
C ARG A 284 11.85 -4.92 10.46
N ARG A 285 12.34 -6.07 9.99
CA ARG A 285 11.99 -6.66 8.68
C ARG A 285 11.16 -7.92 8.89
N ILE A 286 10.12 -8.10 8.07
CA ILE A 286 9.27 -9.30 8.04
C ILE A 286 9.43 -9.93 6.66
N GLU A 287 9.69 -11.23 6.60
CA GLU A 287 9.80 -11.98 5.33
C GLU A 287 8.69 -13.03 5.26
N LEU A 288 7.88 -12.96 4.21
CA LEU A 288 6.82 -13.93 3.93
C LEU A 288 7.34 -14.94 2.90
N LYS A 289 7.20 -16.23 3.19
CA LYS A 289 7.61 -17.32 2.30
C LYS A 289 6.38 -18.00 1.71
N ARG A 290 6.47 -18.39 0.44
CA ARG A 290 5.46 -19.22 -0.24
C ARG A 290 6.03 -20.60 -0.54
N LEU A 291 5.14 -21.57 -0.68
CA LEU A 291 5.50 -22.86 -1.25
C LEU A 291 5.93 -22.66 -2.71
N ASP A 292 7.07 -23.23 -3.07
CA ASP A 292 7.51 -23.34 -4.45
C ASP A 292 6.98 -24.65 -5.03
N SER A 293 5.78 -24.61 -5.62
CA SER A 293 5.13 -25.81 -6.15
C SER A 293 5.96 -26.47 -7.26
N ASP A 294 6.63 -25.68 -8.11
CA ASP A 294 7.41 -26.16 -9.24
C ASP A 294 8.58 -27.02 -8.76
N PHE A 295 9.22 -26.61 -7.65
CA PHE A 295 10.27 -27.41 -6.99
C PHE A 295 9.79 -28.81 -6.59
N PHE A 296 8.55 -28.96 -6.14
CA PHE A 296 8.01 -30.26 -5.74
C PHE A 296 7.42 -31.08 -6.90
N ASP A 297 7.04 -30.44 -8.01
CA ASP A 297 6.57 -31.13 -9.21
C ASP A 297 7.72 -31.87 -9.94
N ASP A 298 8.95 -31.40 -9.74
CA ASP A 298 10.19 -31.99 -10.28
C ASP A 298 10.83 -33.10 -9.42
N LEU A 299 10.28 -33.38 -8.22
CA LEU A 299 10.72 -34.46 -7.31
C LEU A 299 10.03 -35.80 -7.60
#